data_AF-A0A098G5D9-F1
#
_entry.id   AF-A0A098G5D9-F1
#
_cell.length_a   1.000
_cell.length_b   1.000
_cell.length_c   1.000
_cell.angle_alpha   90.00
_cell.angle_beta   90.00
_cell.angle_gamma   90.00
#
_symmetry.space_group_name_H-M   'P 1'
#
loop_
_entity.id
_entity.type
_entity.pdbx_description
1 polymer ?
#
loop_
_entity_poly.entity_id
_entity_poly.type
_entity_poly.pdbx_seq_one_letter_code
_entity_poly.pdbx_strand_id
1 'polypeptide(L)'
;MPKVKNPAQILKEVHTKLTSMIKEATNAGKSPEEQAKTLNNAIYTYKTAMDNLKTSVLIHHTKYKEVDGLKVFSEDKLQDKLYSVLELGEKAHRLQREAGVAVNEAHAEKQQQAEQAKKQQEEEQAKKQQEEKAAEEALQAVLAAEAKEQQAKKNVEQKKASVILKKIDAILWSLHEKTNEIGGTYPEAHTIAEDLHNTLTEARDEYGYQLANGVDYDGNPISFEDAGDLFKETCQAAVESATPALEKDLGWGEFLKNILKAIVNAVFYVATIGNVSGFFAYSKGSADKVAVINEELQDLDVSKPSFN
;
A
#
# COMPACT_ATOMS: atom_id res chain seq x y z
N MET A 1 -32.96 -65.26 -45.76
CA MET A 1 -33.18 -63.94 -46.39
C MET A 1 -33.81 -63.01 -45.38
N PRO A 2 -33.29 -61.79 -45.15
CA PRO A 2 -33.93 -60.82 -44.27
C PRO A 2 -35.33 -60.48 -44.81
N LYS A 3 -36.34 -60.48 -43.94
CA LYS A 3 -37.71 -60.10 -44.30
C LYS A 3 -37.73 -58.62 -44.64
N VAL A 4 -37.78 -58.29 -45.93
CA VAL A 4 -37.92 -56.90 -46.39
C VAL A 4 -39.29 -56.39 -45.93
N LYS A 5 -39.30 -55.35 -45.10
CA LYS A 5 -40.55 -54.73 -44.63
C LYS A 5 -41.28 -54.09 -45.81
N ASN A 6 -42.61 -54.22 -45.83
CA ASN A 6 -43.45 -53.54 -46.82
C ASN A 6 -43.35 -52.02 -46.63
N PRO A 7 -43.28 -51.21 -47.71
CA PRO A 7 -43.25 -49.74 -47.66
C PRO A 7 -44.23 -49.08 -46.70
N ALA A 8 -45.46 -49.59 -46.58
CA ALA A 8 -46.49 -49.06 -45.68
C ALA A 8 -46.12 -49.20 -44.19
N GLN A 9 -45.42 -50.29 -43.82
CA GLN A 9 -44.95 -50.51 -42.45
C GLN A 9 -43.78 -49.59 -42.12
N ILE A 10 -42.85 -49.42 -43.08
CA ILE A 10 -41.72 -48.49 -42.96
C ILE A 10 -42.25 -47.07 -42.72
N LEU A 11 -43.17 -46.59 -43.56
CA LEU A 11 -43.77 -45.25 -43.42
C LEU A 11 -44.47 -45.05 -42.07
N LYS A 12 -45.21 -46.06 -41.58
CA LYS A 12 -45.91 -45.97 -40.28
C LYS A 12 -44.93 -45.88 -39.10
N GLU A 13 -43.91 -46.74 -39.07
CA GLU A 13 -42.89 -46.73 -38.01
C GLU A 13 -42.14 -45.40 -37.97
N VAL A 14 -41.78 -44.90 -39.15
CA VAL A 14 -41.02 -43.65 -39.32
C VAL A 14 -41.86 -42.45 -38.90
N HIS A 15 -43.13 -42.38 -39.33
CA HIS A 15 -44.04 -41.32 -38.92
C HIS A 15 -44.19 -41.23 -37.40
N THR A 16 -44.44 -42.37 -36.72
CA THR A 16 -44.57 -42.42 -35.26
C THR A 16 -43.28 -41.96 -34.57
N LYS A 17 -42.13 -42.44 -35.06
CA LYS A 17 -40.83 -42.09 -34.47
C LYS A 17 -40.49 -40.61 -34.67
N LEU A 18 -40.67 -40.06 -35.87
CA LEU A 18 -40.43 -38.65 -36.16
C LEU A 18 -41.37 -37.75 -35.36
N THR A 19 -42.64 -38.11 -35.24
CA THR A 19 -43.61 -37.37 -34.42
C THR A 19 -43.17 -37.31 -32.96
N SER A 20 -42.73 -38.45 -32.39
CA SER A 20 -42.21 -38.50 -31.03
C SER A 20 -40.98 -37.63 -30.85
N MET A 21 -40.01 -37.71 -31.77
CA MET A 21 -38.76 -36.95 -31.68
C MET A 21 -38.98 -35.45 -31.86
N ILE A 22 -39.87 -35.03 -32.77
CA ILE A 22 -40.23 -33.62 -32.94
C ILE A 22 -40.94 -33.10 -31.68
N LYS A 23 -41.89 -33.86 -31.12
CA LYS A 23 -42.58 -33.48 -29.87
C LYS A 23 -41.60 -33.35 -28.70
N GLU A 24 -40.63 -34.26 -28.61
CA GLU A 24 -39.59 -34.25 -27.60
C GLU A 24 -38.62 -33.07 -27.78
N ALA A 25 -38.32 -32.69 -29.03
CA ALA A 25 -37.49 -31.53 -29.35
C ALA A 25 -38.20 -30.20 -29.06
N THR A 26 -39.51 -30.12 -29.24
CA THR A 26 -40.30 -28.90 -28.96
C THR A 26 -40.75 -28.80 -27.51
N ASN A 27 -40.23 -29.64 -26.62
CA ASN A 27 -40.56 -29.58 -25.20
C ASN A 27 -39.92 -28.33 -24.57
N ALA A 28 -40.74 -27.49 -23.92
CA ALA A 28 -40.35 -26.20 -23.37
C ALA A 28 -39.23 -26.25 -22.30
N GLY A 29 -38.93 -27.44 -21.76
CA GLY A 29 -37.87 -27.63 -20.76
C GLY A 29 -36.48 -27.93 -21.33
N LYS A 30 -36.30 -28.11 -22.65
CA LYS A 30 -35.00 -28.44 -23.24
C LYS A 30 -34.20 -27.20 -23.62
N SER A 31 -32.89 -27.23 -23.37
CA SER A 31 -32.00 -26.17 -23.84
C SER A 31 -31.95 -26.14 -25.38
N PRO A 32 -31.68 -24.99 -26.01
CA PRO A 32 -31.53 -24.92 -27.47
C PRO A 32 -30.55 -25.96 -28.06
N GLU A 33 -29.48 -26.28 -27.32
CA GLU A 33 -28.50 -27.32 -27.69
C GLU A 33 -29.10 -28.72 -27.67
N GLU A 34 -29.89 -29.04 -26.64
CA GLU A 34 -30.61 -30.30 -26.52
C GLU A 34 -31.70 -30.44 -27.60
N GLN A 35 -32.40 -29.35 -27.92
CA GLN A 35 -33.39 -29.29 -29.01
C GLN A 35 -32.71 -29.56 -30.35
N ALA A 36 -31.60 -28.87 -30.65
CA ALA A 36 -30.82 -29.07 -31.87
C ALA A 36 -30.30 -30.51 -32.00
N LYS A 37 -29.81 -31.11 -30.90
CA LYS A 37 -29.36 -32.51 -30.86
C LYS A 37 -30.50 -33.48 -31.16
N THR A 38 -31.67 -33.31 -30.56
CA THR A 38 -32.85 -34.15 -30.83
C THR A 38 -33.33 -34.01 -32.28
N LEU A 39 -33.31 -32.79 -32.85
CA LEU A 39 -33.69 -32.53 -34.24
C LEU A 39 -32.71 -33.11 -35.26
N ASN A 40 -31.40 -33.05 -34.99
CA ASN A 40 -30.39 -33.73 -35.80
C ASN A 40 -30.64 -35.24 -35.90
N ASN A 41 -30.97 -35.87 -34.77
CA ASN A 41 -31.31 -37.29 -34.73
C ASN A 41 -32.61 -37.59 -35.49
N ALA A 42 -33.60 -36.69 -35.45
CA ALA A 42 -34.86 -36.84 -36.20
C ALA A 42 -34.61 -36.78 -37.71
N ILE A 43 -33.79 -35.83 -38.17
CA ILE A 43 -33.40 -35.69 -39.57
C ILE A 43 -32.60 -36.90 -40.05
N TYR A 44 -31.66 -37.39 -39.24
CA TYR A 44 -30.93 -38.62 -39.57
C TYR A 44 -31.86 -39.83 -39.71
N THR A 45 -32.82 -39.96 -38.79
CA THR A 45 -33.85 -41.00 -38.83
C THR A 45 -34.71 -40.89 -40.09
N TYR A 46 -35.10 -39.68 -40.47
CA TYR A 46 -35.86 -39.40 -41.69
C TYR A 46 -35.07 -39.76 -42.96
N LYS A 47 -33.80 -39.32 -43.08
CA LYS A 47 -32.94 -39.66 -44.24
C LYS A 47 -32.78 -41.17 -44.41
N THR A 48 -32.43 -41.86 -43.33
CA THR A 48 -32.27 -43.32 -43.31
C THR A 48 -33.58 -44.04 -43.72
N ALA A 49 -34.73 -43.52 -43.26
CA ALA A 49 -36.03 -44.05 -43.62
C ALA A 49 -36.35 -43.88 -45.11
N MET A 50 -36.04 -42.72 -45.69
CA MET A 50 -36.25 -42.45 -47.11
C MET A 50 -35.38 -43.34 -48.00
N ASP A 51 -34.12 -43.59 -47.62
CA ASP A 51 -33.23 -44.53 -48.34
C ASP A 51 -33.75 -45.98 -48.29
N ASN A 52 -34.22 -46.40 -47.11
CA ASN A 52 -34.85 -47.72 -46.94
C ASN A 52 -36.15 -47.86 -47.74
N LEU A 53 -36.96 -46.80 -47.79
CA LEU A 53 -38.19 -46.76 -48.57
C LEU A 53 -37.88 -46.86 -50.07
N LYS A 54 -36.92 -46.07 -50.57
CA LYS A 54 -36.44 -46.14 -51.96
C LYS A 54 -35.99 -47.55 -52.34
N THR A 55 -35.22 -48.19 -51.47
CA THR A 55 -34.74 -49.56 -51.65
C THR A 55 -35.88 -50.58 -51.65
N SER A 56 -36.83 -50.46 -50.72
CA SER A 56 -37.99 -51.36 -50.62
C SER A 56 -38.92 -51.23 -51.84
N VAL A 57 -39.18 -50.00 -52.30
CA VAL A 57 -39.94 -49.72 -53.51
C VAL A 57 -39.24 -50.31 -54.74
N LEU A 58 -37.91 -50.16 -54.87
CA LEU A 58 -37.15 -50.74 -55.97
C LEU A 58 -37.25 -52.28 -56.01
N ILE A 59 -37.07 -52.92 -54.84
CA ILE A 59 -37.17 -54.39 -54.71
C ILE A 59 -38.58 -54.88 -55.02
N HIS A 60 -39.61 -54.20 -54.50
CA HIS A 60 -41.00 -54.59 -54.73
C HIS A 60 -41.40 -54.35 -56.20
N HIS A 61 -41.06 -53.21 -56.80
CA HIS A 61 -41.32 -52.94 -58.21
C HIS A 61 -40.68 -53.97 -59.14
N THR A 62 -39.49 -54.48 -58.79
CA THR A 62 -38.81 -55.56 -59.53
C THR A 62 -39.53 -56.91 -59.39
N LYS A 63 -40.08 -57.22 -58.22
CA LYS A 63 -40.83 -58.46 -57.96
C LYS A 63 -42.27 -58.46 -58.51
N TYR A 64 -42.91 -57.30 -58.59
CA TYR A 64 -44.30 -57.17 -59.06
C TYR A 64 -44.44 -57.23 -60.60
N LYS A 65 -43.34 -57.23 -61.37
CA LYS A 65 -43.37 -57.55 -62.80
C LYS A 65 -43.56 -59.06 -63.09
N GLU A 66 -43.46 -59.93 -62.08
CA GLU A 66 -43.47 -61.40 -62.28
C GLU A 66 -44.71 -62.12 -61.71
N VAL A 67 -45.64 -61.43 -61.04
CA VAL A 67 -46.77 -62.10 -60.35
C VAL A 67 -48.08 -61.34 -60.55
N ASP A 68 -48.92 -61.85 -61.46
CA ASP A 68 -50.31 -61.44 -61.61
C ASP A 68 -51.13 -61.86 -60.37
N GLY A 69 -51.87 -60.90 -59.78
CA GLY A 69 -52.96 -61.23 -58.85
C GLY A 69 -52.79 -60.85 -57.38
N LEU A 70 -52.07 -59.78 -57.02
CA LEU A 70 -52.05 -59.27 -55.64
C LEU A 70 -52.68 -57.89 -55.50
N LYS A 71 -53.58 -57.77 -54.50
CA LYS A 71 -54.28 -56.54 -54.08
C LYS A 71 -53.31 -55.37 -53.98
N VAL A 72 -53.43 -54.47 -54.94
CA VAL A 72 -52.78 -53.16 -54.96
C VAL A 72 -53.31 -52.39 -53.75
N PHE A 73 -52.44 -52.03 -52.81
CA PHE A 73 -52.76 -50.96 -51.86
C PHE A 73 -53.09 -49.74 -52.71
N SER A 74 -54.29 -49.17 -52.56
CA SER A 74 -54.70 -47.96 -53.29
C SER A 74 -53.60 -46.91 -53.17
N GLU A 75 -53.02 -46.53 -54.31
CA GLU A 75 -51.90 -45.57 -54.42
C GLU A 75 -52.10 -44.35 -53.51
N ASP A 76 -53.34 -43.87 -53.44
CA ASP A 76 -53.81 -42.77 -52.60
C ASP A 76 -53.39 -42.90 -51.11
N LYS A 77 -53.53 -44.08 -50.50
CA LYS A 77 -53.22 -44.30 -49.07
C LYS A 77 -51.72 -44.34 -48.77
N LEU A 78 -50.91 -44.67 -49.77
CA LEU A 78 -49.45 -44.62 -49.67
C LEU A 78 -48.95 -43.19 -49.93
N GLN A 79 -49.57 -42.48 -50.87
CA GLN A 79 -49.28 -41.10 -51.20
C GLN A 79 -49.56 -40.16 -50.02
N ASP A 80 -50.70 -40.30 -49.33
CA ASP A 80 -51.02 -39.52 -48.13
C ASP A 80 -49.99 -39.72 -47.00
N LYS A 81 -49.56 -40.97 -46.78
CA LYS A 81 -48.55 -41.30 -45.77
C LYS A 81 -47.17 -40.80 -46.14
N LEU A 82 -46.83 -40.86 -47.42
CA LEU A 82 -45.58 -40.32 -47.93
C LEU A 82 -45.54 -38.80 -47.76
N TYR A 83 -46.62 -38.10 -48.12
CA TYR A 83 -46.74 -36.66 -47.96
C TYR A 83 -46.62 -36.22 -46.50
N SER A 84 -47.30 -36.93 -45.59
CA SER A 84 -47.20 -36.68 -44.15
C SER A 84 -45.77 -36.88 -43.60
N VAL A 85 -45.03 -37.89 -44.09
CA VAL A 85 -43.62 -38.10 -43.70
C VAL A 85 -42.71 -37.01 -44.27
N LEU A 86 -42.93 -36.54 -45.51
CA LEU A 86 -42.20 -35.42 -46.10
C LEU A 86 -42.43 -34.13 -45.30
N GLU A 87 -43.67 -33.82 -44.95
CA GLU A 87 -44.04 -32.63 -44.15
C GLU A 87 -43.36 -32.65 -42.78
N LEU A 88 -43.30 -33.81 -42.12
CA LEU A 88 -42.57 -33.97 -40.85
C LEU A 88 -41.06 -33.77 -41.03
N GLY A 89 -40.49 -34.23 -42.15
CA GLY A 89 -39.08 -34.02 -42.49
C GLY A 89 -38.75 -32.53 -42.70
N GLU A 90 -39.58 -31.82 -43.45
CA GLU A 90 -39.44 -30.37 -43.66
C GLU A 90 -39.60 -29.59 -42.36
N LYS A 91 -40.58 -29.96 -41.53
CA LYS A 91 -40.79 -29.39 -40.20
C LYS A 91 -39.57 -29.60 -39.30
N ALA A 92 -38.98 -30.80 -39.30
CA ALA A 92 -37.76 -31.09 -38.55
C ALA A 92 -36.58 -30.23 -39.02
N HIS A 93 -36.41 -30.06 -40.34
CA HIS A 93 -35.38 -29.20 -40.92
C HIS A 93 -35.57 -27.71 -40.59
N ARG A 94 -36.81 -27.21 -40.57
CA ARG A 94 -37.09 -25.83 -40.16
C ARG A 94 -36.74 -25.62 -38.68
N LEU A 95 -37.23 -26.50 -37.80
CA LEU A 95 -36.94 -26.44 -36.37
C LEU A 95 -35.43 -26.57 -36.09
N GLN A 96 -34.70 -27.38 -36.86
CA GLN A 96 -33.24 -27.52 -36.72
C GLN A 96 -32.52 -26.20 -37.01
N ARG A 97 -32.96 -25.46 -38.04
CA ARG A 97 -32.39 -24.15 -38.37
C ARG A 97 -32.68 -23.13 -37.28
N GLU A 98 -33.92 -23.08 -36.79
CA GLU A 98 -34.33 -22.19 -35.69
C GLU A 98 -33.55 -22.49 -34.41
N ALA A 99 -33.41 -23.77 -34.04
CA ALA A 99 -32.60 -24.19 -32.90
C ALA A 99 -31.12 -23.83 -33.09
N GLY A 100 -30.57 -23.96 -34.31
CA GLY A 100 -29.20 -23.56 -34.62
C GLY A 100 -28.96 -22.05 -34.46
N VAL A 101 -29.91 -21.22 -34.87
CA VAL A 101 -29.85 -19.76 -34.66
C VAL A 101 -29.90 -19.43 -33.17
N ALA A 102 -30.83 -20.03 -32.42
CA ALA A 102 -30.96 -19.81 -30.98
C ALA A 102 -29.70 -20.24 -30.19
N VAL A 103 -29.04 -21.33 -30.59
CA VAL A 103 -27.76 -21.76 -29.99
C VAL A 103 -26.65 -20.73 -30.24
N ASN A 104 -26.56 -20.21 -31.46
CA ASN A 104 -25.55 -19.20 -31.80
C ASN A 104 -25.78 -17.88 -31.07
N GLU A 105 -27.03 -17.43 -30.96
CA GLU A 105 -27.39 -16.22 -30.20
C GLU A 105 -27.08 -16.39 -28.70
N ALA A 106 -27.45 -17.52 -28.10
CA ALA A 106 -27.13 -17.82 -26.70
C ALA A 106 -25.62 -17.87 -26.44
N HIS A 107 -24.83 -18.41 -27.38
CA HIS A 107 -23.37 -18.36 -27.30
C HIS A 107 -22.81 -16.95 -27.40
N ALA A 108 -23.34 -16.12 -28.30
CA ALA A 108 -22.89 -14.74 -28.46
C ALA A 108 -23.20 -13.89 -27.22
N GLU A 109 -24.40 -14.02 -26.65
CA GLU A 109 -24.78 -13.32 -25.41
C GLU A 109 -23.88 -13.74 -24.24
N LYS A 110 -23.62 -15.05 -24.09
CA LYS A 110 -22.73 -15.56 -23.04
C LYS A 110 -21.29 -15.05 -23.20
N GLN A 111 -20.80 -14.91 -24.43
CA GLN A 111 -19.48 -14.33 -24.69
C GLN A 111 -19.43 -12.83 -24.35
N GLN A 112 -20.46 -12.07 -24.73
CA GLN A 112 -20.53 -10.64 -24.41
C GLN A 112 -20.61 -10.40 -22.89
N GLN A 113 -21.41 -11.19 -22.17
CA GLN A 113 -21.49 -11.11 -20.71
C GLN A 113 -20.15 -11.47 -20.05
N ALA A 114 -19.44 -12.49 -20.54
CA ALA A 114 -18.12 -12.86 -20.03
C ALA A 114 -17.09 -11.75 -20.29
N GLU A 115 -17.13 -11.09 -21.46
CA GLU A 115 -16.23 -9.98 -21.77
C GLU A 115 -16.51 -8.74 -20.92
N GLN A 116 -17.79 -8.41 -20.68
CA GLN A 116 -18.19 -7.31 -19.80
C GLN A 116 -17.77 -7.57 -18.35
N ALA A 117 -18.01 -8.79 -17.84
CA ALA A 117 -17.58 -9.19 -16.50
C ALA A 117 -16.05 -9.11 -16.34
N LYS A 118 -15.30 -9.53 -17.38
CA LYS A 118 -13.84 -9.42 -17.39
C LYS A 118 -13.38 -7.96 -17.35
N LYS A 119 -13.97 -7.07 -18.16
CA LYS A 119 -13.64 -5.63 -18.15
C LYS A 119 -13.93 -4.98 -16.80
N GLN A 120 -15.06 -5.31 -16.17
CA GLN A 120 -15.40 -4.81 -14.84
C GLN A 120 -14.39 -5.27 -13.78
N GLN A 121 -13.97 -6.54 -13.83
CA GLN A 121 -12.94 -7.06 -12.92
C GLN A 121 -11.58 -6.37 -13.12
N GLU A 122 -11.16 -6.12 -14.37
CA GLU A 122 -9.91 -5.43 -14.68
C GLU A 122 -9.94 -3.97 -14.20
N GLU A 123 -11.07 -3.26 -14.36
CA GLU A 123 -11.23 -1.88 -13.87
C GLU A 123 -11.22 -1.80 -12.34
N GLU A 124 -11.89 -2.73 -11.66
CA GLU A 124 -11.89 -2.81 -10.20
C GLU A 124 -10.49 -3.11 -9.64
N GLN A 125 -9.76 -4.02 -10.28
CA GLN A 125 -8.36 -4.33 -9.91
C GLN A 125 -7.44 -3.13 -10.13
N ALA A 126 -7.57 -2.43 -11.26
CA ALA A 126 -6.77 -1.24 -11.55
C ALA A 126 -7.04 -0.13 -10.54
N LYS A 127 -8.31 0.10 -10.18
CA LYS A 127 -8.69 1.08 -9.16
C LYS A 127 -8.11 0.73 -7.79
N LYS A 128 -8.19 -0.54 -7.38
CA LYS A 128 -7.64 -1.00 -6.10
C LYS A 128 -6.12 -0.84 -6.04
N GLN A 129 -5.40 -1.16 -7.12
CA GLN A 129 -3.95 -0.96 -7.20
C GLN A 129 -3.56 0.53 -7.12
N GLN A 130 -4.37 1.40 -7.74
CA GLN A 130 -4.13 2.85 -7.68
C GLN A 130 -4.36 3.41 -6.27
N GLU A 131 -5.41 2.95 -5.58
CA GLU A 131 -5.68 3.31 -4.18
C GLU A 131 -4.58 2.80 -3.24
N GLU A 132 -4.10 1.57 -3.42
CA GLU A 132 -3.01 1.00 -2.64
C GLU A 132 -1.70 1.77 -2.83
N LYS A 133 -1.34 2.10 -4.07
CA LYS A 133 -0.15 2.91 -4.37
C LYS A 133 -0.25 4.32 -3.77
N ALA A 134 -1.41 4.96 -3.86
CA ALA A 134 -1.62 6.28 -3.26
C ALA A 134 -1.54 6.24 -1.73
N ALA A 135 -2.03 5.16 -1.10
CA ALA A 135 -1.91 4.97 0.35
C ALA A 135 -0.46 4.74 0.78
N GLU A 136 0.32 3.98 0.01
CA GLU A 136 1.75 3.75 0.28
C GLU A 136 2.57 5.05 0.15
N GLU A 137 2.34 5.83 -0.91
CA GLU A 137 2.98 7.13 -1.10
C GLU A 137 2.63 8.12 0.03
N ALA A 138 1.36 8.15 0.47
CA ALA A 138 0.94 8.98 1.59
C ALA A 138 1.59 8.57 2.91
N LEU A 139 1.69 7.26 3.19
CA LEU A 139 2.36 6.75 4.38
C LEU A 139 3.85 7.10 4.37
N GLN A 140 4.52 6.95 3.23
CA GLN A 140 5.93 7.28 3.09
C GLN A 140 6.19 8.78 3.26
N ALA A 141 5.28 9.64 2.78
CA ALA A 141 5.35 11.08 2.99
C ALA A 141 5.21 11.48 4.47
N VAL A 142 4.31 10.82 5.22
CA VAL A 142 4.15 11.06 6.68
C VAL A 142 5.40 10.66 7.44
N LEU A 143 5.94 9.45 7.20
CA LEU A 143 7.17 8.98 7.85
C LEU A 143 8.37 9.89 7.55
N ALA A 144 8.49 10.37 6.31
CA ALA A 144 9.54 11.30 5.92
C ALA A 144 9.39 12.68 6.59
N ALA A 145 8.17 13.15 6.81
CA ALA A 145 7.90 14.40 7.52
C ALA A 145 8.24 14.29 9.01
N GLU A 146 7.84 13.20 9.68
CA GLU A 146 8.17 12.93 11.08
C GLU A 146 9.69 12.82 11.30
N ALA A 147 10.39 12.10 10.42
CA ALA A 147 11.86 11.98 10.50
C ALA A 147 12.55 13.34 10.36
N LYS A 148 12.08 14.20 9.44
CA LYS A 148 12.61 15.57 9.28
C LYS A 148 12.35 16.42 10.52
N GLU A 149 11.16 16.33 11.12
CA GLU A 149 10.84 17.07 12.34
C GLU A 149 11.72 16.63 13.52
N GLN A 150 11.90 15.32 13.71
CA GLN A 150 12.79 14.79 14.74
C GLN A 150 14.24 15.22 14.54
N GLN A 151 14.73 15.20 13.30
CA GLN A 151 16.08 15.64 12.99
C GLN A 151 16.25 17.15 13.22
N ALA A 152 15.24 17.96 12.89
CA ALA A 152 15.24 19.39 13.18
C ALA A 152 15.31 19.66 14.69
N LYS A 153 14.53 18.93 15.51
CA LYS A 153 14.58 19.04 16.98
C LYS A 153 15.97 18.70 17.53
N LYS A 154 16.55 17.57 17.11
CA LYS A 154 17.92 17.18 17.50
C LYS A 154 18.97 18.22 17.12
N ASN A 155 18.89 18.77 15.90
CA ASN A 155 19.82 19.81 15.45
C ASN A 155 19.73 21.09 16.31
N VAL A 156 18.52 21.47 16.75
CA VAL A 156 18.33 22.62 17.64
C VAL A 156 18.91 22.35 19.03
N GLU A 157 18.67 21.17 19.59
CA GLU A 157 19.20 20.76 20.89
C GLU A 157 20.73 20.70 20.89
N GLN A 158 21.34 20.10 19.86
CA GLN A 158 22.80 20.05 19.70
C GLN A 158 23.42 21.45 19.58
N LYS A 159 22.76 22.37 18.87
CA LYS A 159 23.20 23.76 18.78
C LYS A 159 23.16 24.46 20.14
N LYS A 160 22.07 24.28 20.90
CA LYS A 160 21.96 24.82 22.26
C LYS A 160 23.07 24.28 23.15
N ALA A 161 23.28 22.97 23.16
CA ALA A 161 24.36 22.33 23.93
C ALA A 161 25.73 22.90 23.56
N SER A 162 26.04 23.01 22.26
CA SER A 162 27.32 23.58 21.79
C SER A 162 27.55 25.01 22.27
N VAL A 163 26.51 25.86 22.26
CA VAL A 163 26.62 27.25 22.73
C VAL A 163 26.87 27.31 24.24
N ILE A 164 26.20 26.46 25.03
CA ILE A 164 26.38 26.38 26.49
C ILE A 164 27.81 25.97 26.81
N LEU A 165 28.27 24.86 26.23
CA LEU A 165 29.59 24.31 26.50
C LEU A 165 30.70 25.32 26.15
N LYS A 166 30.60 26.03 25.02
CA LYS A 166 31.55 27.10 24.67
C LYS A 166 31.61 28.23 25.70
N LYS A 167 30.48 28.60 26.31
CA LYS A 167 30.45 29.61 27.37
C LYS A 167 31.12 29.11 28.64
N ILE A 168 30.85 27.86 29.02
CA ILE A 168 31.51 27.21 30.16
C ILE A 168 33.02 27.13 29.90
N ASP A 169 33.45 26.74 28.71
CA ASP A 169 34.87 26.66 28.33
C ASP A 169 35.59 27.99 28.50
N ALA A 170 34.97 29.11 28.10
CA ALA A 170 35.55 30.43 28.28
C ALA A 170 35.72 30.80 29.76
N ILE A 171 34.78 30.37 30.62
CA ILE A 171 34.85 30.59 32.07
C ILE A 171 35.95 29.73 32.69
N LEU A 172 36.02 28.44 32.33
CA LEU A 172 37.05 27.53 32.81
C LEU A 172 38.45 27.96 32.36
N TRP A 173 38.58 28.44 31.12
CA TRP A 173 39.82 29.03 30.63
C TRP A 173 40.28 30.22 31.47
N SER A 174 39.35 31.10 31.85
CA SER A 174 39.66 32.25 32.71
C SER A 174 40.14 31.82 34.11
N LEU A 175 39.56 30.75 34.66
CA LEU A 175 40.04 30.15 35.91
C LEU A 175 41.43 29.55 35.74
N HIS A 176 41.67 28.80 34.66
CA HIS A 176 42.98 28.21 34.36
C HIS A 176 44.08 29.27 34.23
N GLU A 177 43.82 30.36 33.49
CA GLU A 177 44.76 31.49 33.39
C GLU A 177 45.07 32.07 34.77
N LYS A 178 44.04 32.27 35.59
CA LYS A 178 44.20 32.77 36.96
C LYS A 178 45.03 31.82 37.84
N THR A 179 44.85 30.52 37.70
CA THR A 179 45.64 29.49 38.39
C THR A 179 47.12 29.56 38.00
N ASN A 180 47.41 29.73 36.71
CA ASN A 180 48.79 29.85 36.22
C ASN A 180 49.49 31.15 36.66
N GLU A 181 48.74 32.18 37.07
CA GLU A 181 49.28 33.40 37.67
C GLU A 181 49.71 33.21 39.14
N ILE A 182 49.33 32.10 39.79
CA ILE A 182 49.78 31.80 41.16
C ILE A 182 51.27 31.48 41.10
N GLY A 183 52.10 32.49 41.38
CA GLY A 183 53.54 32.30 41.50
C GLY A 183 53.90 31.27 42.58
N GLY A 184 55.13 30.76 42.56
CA GLY A 184 55.60 29.70 43.46
C GLY A 184 55.64 30.03 44.97
N THR A 185 55.13 31.20 45.38
CA THR A 185 55.01 31.61 46.79
C THR A 185 53.89 30.87 47.53
N TYR A 186 52.85 30.41 46.81
CA TYR A 186 51.68 29.75 47.40
C TYR A 186 51.45 28.37 46.77
N PRO A 187 52.35 27.38 47.00
CA PRO A 187 52.27 26.07 46.33
C PRO A 187 51.00 25.29 46.70
N GLU A 188 50.55 25.35 47.96
CA GLU A 188 49.32 24.69 48.40
C GLU A 188 48.07 25.29 47.75
N ALA A 189 47.99 26.63 47.70
CA ALA A 189 46.90 27.32 47.02
C ALA A 189 46.91 27.07 45.50
N HIS A 190 48.08 26.95 44.88
CA HIS A 190 48.19 26.55 43.47
C HIS A 190 47.60 25.15 43.25
N THR A 191 47.97 24.16 44.05
CA THR A 191 47.41 22.80 43.95
C THR A 191 45.90 22.80 44.13
N ILE A 192 45.36 23.53 45.11
CA ILE A 192 43.91 23.62 45.32
C ILE A 192 43.19 24.29 44.13
N ALA A 193 43.79 25.33 43.55
CA ALA A 193 43.24 26.00 42.38
C ALA A 193 43.28 25.13 41.11
N GLU A 194 44.32 24.31 40.96
CA GLU A 194 44.47 23.32 39.89
C GLU A 194 43.44 22.18 40.05
N ASP A 195 43.28 21.64 41.27
CA ASP A 195 42.26 20.63 41.59
C ASP A 195 40.84 21.15 41.35
N LEU A 196 40.56 22.41 41.71
CA LEU A 196 39.29 23.06 41.41
C LEU A 196 39.05 23.15 39.90
N HIS A 197 40.04 23.61 39.14
CA HIS A 197 39.93 23.69 37.67
C HIS A 197 39.66 22.32 37.05
N ASN A 198 40.38 21.29 37.49
CA ASN A 198 40.22 19.92 37.00
C ASN A 198 38.82 19.39 37.33
N THR A 199 38.36 19.55 38.56
CA THR A 199 37.02 19.12 39.00
C THR A 199 35.91 19.79 38.18
N LEU A 200 36.03 21.10 37.92
CA LEU A 200 35.04 21.83 37.11
C LEU A 200 35.09 21.42 35.62
N THR A 201 36.26 21.05 35.12
CA THR A 201 36.43 20.53 33.75
C THR A 201 35.80 19.16 33.61
N GLU A 202 36.01 18.26 34.57
CA GLU A 202 35.35 16.95 34.61
C GLU A 202 33.82 17.08 34.70
N ALA A 203 33.33 17.98 35.55
CA ALA A 203 31.89 18.26 35.65
C ALA A 203 31.33 18.80 34.32
N ARG A 204 32.07 19.66 33.62
CA ARG A 204 31.69 20.18 32.30
C ARG A 204 31.64 19.08 31.26
N ASP A 205 32.63 18.19 31.25
CA ASP A 205 32.71 17.10 30.29
C ASP A 205 31.57 16.10 30.49
N GLU A 206 31.25 15.78 31.75
CA GLU A 206 30.09 14.95 32.05
C GLU A 206 28.78 15.61 31.64
N TYR A 207 28.62 16.90 31.94
CA TYR A 207 27.45 17.63 31.48
C TYR A 207 27.35 17.63 29.95
N GLY A 208 28.47 17.79 29.24
CA GLY A 208 28.53 17.69 27.78
C GLY A 208 28.12 16.32 27.25
N TYR A 209 28.52 15.23 27.93
CA TYR A 209 28.10 13.88 27.63
C TYR A 209 26.58 13.70 27.82
N GLN A 210 26.04 14.17 28.94
CA GLN A 210 24.60 14.11 29.24
C GLN A 210 23.78 14.88 28.20
N LEU A 211 24.23 16.08 27.80
CA LEU A 211 23.55 16.86 26.78
C LEU A 211 23.58 16.22 25.39
N ALA A 212 24.65 15.51 25.04
CA ALA A 212 24.79 14.88 23.74
C ALA A 212 23.99 13.57 23.61
N ASN A 213 23.89 12.81 24.71
CA ASN A 213 23.33 11.46 24.68
C ASN A 213 21.96 11.35 25.38
N GLY A 214 21.57 12.33 26.19
CA GLY A 214 20.33 12.30 26.96
C GLY A 214 20.33 11.23 28.05
N VAL A 215 21.50 10.82 28.52
CA VAL A 215 21.70 9.80 29.56
C VAL A 215 22.81 10.19 30.53
N ASP A 216 22.74 9.70 31.76
CA ASP A 216 23.84 9.77 32.74
C ASP A 216 24.94 8.72 32.45
N TYR A 217 26.02 8.70 33.24
CA TYR A 217 27.08 7.71 33.16
C TYR A 217 26.62 6.26 33.35
N ASP A 218 25.51 6.03 34.06
CA ASP A 218 24.93 4.71 34.29
C ASP A 218 23.99 4.28 33.14
N GLY A 219 23.77 5.16 32.16
CA GLY A 219 22.90 4.93 31.00
C GLY A 219 21.43 5.19 31.26
N ASN A 220 21.06 5.83 32.37
CA ASN A 220 19.68 6.21 32.66
C ASN A 220 19.31 7.47 31.90
N PRO A 221 18.08 7.58 31.35
CA PRO A 221 17.61 8.81 30.73
C PRO A 221 17.66 9.99 31.69
N ILE A 222 18.27 11.10 31.27
CA ILE A 222 18.33 12.35 32.03
C ILE A 222 17.75 13.48 31.18
N SER A 223 16.93 14.33 31.79
CA SER A 223 16.40 15.51 31.12
C SER A 223 17.48 16.60 31.01
N PHE A 224 17.27 17.55 30.11
CA PHE A 224 18.18 18.70 29.96
C PHE A 224 18.27 19.52 31.25
N GLU A 225 17.13 19.71 31.92
CA GLU A 225 17.01 20.43 33.17
C GLU A 225 17.74 19.70 34.31
N ASP A 226 17.52 18.40 34.46
CA ASP A 226 18.15 17.60 35.53
C ASP A 226 19.68 17.55 35.36
N ALA A 227 20.16 17.37 34.11
CA ALA A 227 21.59 17.44 33.79
C ALA A 227 22.18 18.82 34.15
N GLY A 228 21.44 19.88 33.84
CA GLY A 228 21.84 21.25 34.17
C GLY A 228 21.90 21.51 35.67
N ASP A 229 20.98 20.96 36.45
CA ASP A 229 20.95 21.13 37.91
C ASP A 229 22.05 20.30 38.58
N LEU A 230 22.27 19.05 38.15
CA LEU A 230 23.40 18.23 38.62
C LEU A 230 24.75 18.91 38.36
N PHE A 231 24.93 19.49 37.17
CA PHE A 231 26.14 20.23 36.83
C PHE A 231 26.34 21.46 37.74
N LYS A 232 25.28 22.23 38.01
CA LYS A 232 25.33 23.39 38.92
C LYS A 232 25.69 22.97 40.35
N GLU A 233 25.04 21.93 40.88
CA GLU A 233 25.31 21.41 42.22
C GLU A 233 26.76 20.96 42.36
N THR A 234 27.27 20.23 41.36
CA THR A 234 28.67 19.79 41.31
C THR A 234 29.63 20.98 41.32
N CYS A 235 29.37 21.99 40.48
CA CYS A 235 30.20 23.19 40.43
C CYS A 235 30.17 23.99 41.73
N GLN A 236 28.98 24.11 42.34
CA GLN A 236 28.80 24.81 43.61
C GLN A 236 29.57 24.12 44.73
N ALA A 237 29.46 22.79 44.85
CA ALA A 237 30.19 22.02 45.85
C ALA A 237 31.71 22.14 45.70
N ALA A 238 32.22 22.07 44.47
CA ALA A 238 33.65 22.23 44.18
C ALA A 238 34.15 23.64 44.58
N VAL A 239 33.42 24.69 44.18
CA VAL A 239 33.76 26.08 44.50
C VAL A 239 33.69 26.33 46.01
N GLU A 240 32.64 25.87 46.69
CA GLU A 240 32.48 26.02 48.14
C GLU A 240 33.58 25.29 48.92
N SER A 241 34.05 24.14 48.43
CA SER A 241 35.15 23.39 49.04
C SER A 241 36.50 24.10 48.91
N ALA A 242 36.80 24.70 47.74
CA ALA A 242 38.07 25.39 47.48
C ALA A 242 38.13 26.81 48.07
N THR A 243 36.98 27.47 48.23
CA THR A 243 36.90 28.89 48.64
C THR A 243 37.65 29.21 49.95
N PRO A 244 37.54 28.45 51.05
CA PRO A 244 38.19 28.81 52.31
C PRO A 244 39.71 28.91 52.22
N ALA A 245 40.35 28.03 51.45
CA ALA A 245 41.81 28.03 51.28
C ALA A 245 42.25 29.15 50.32
N LEU A 246 41.57 29.27 49.17
CA LEU A 246 41.93 30.25 48.14
C LEU A 246 41.61 31.70 48.57
N GLU A 247 40.58 31.91 49.40
CA GLU A 247 40.32 33.23 50.00
C GLU A 247 41.39 33.61 51.01
N LYS A 248 41.80 32.67 51.87
CA LYS A 248 42.80 32.93 52.90
C LYS A 248 44.17 33.28 52.32
N ASP A 249 44.59 32.54 51.29
CA ASP A 249 45.95 32.66 50.77
C ASP A 249 46.05 33.65 49.59
N LEU A 250 45.00 33.76 48.77
CA LEU A 250 45.02 34.55 47.53
C LEU A 250 43.93 35.64 47.44
N GLY A 251 42.95 35.67 48.35
CA GLY A 251 41.82 36.61 48.31
C GLY A 251 40.86 36.39 47.14
N TRP A 252 40.69 35.14 46.70
CA TRP A 252 39.91 34.79 45.50
C TRP A 252 38.40 34.60 45.72
N GLY A 253 37.86 34.78 46.92
CA GLY A 253 36.47 34.47 47.26
C GLY A 253 35.46 35.18 46.36
N GLU A 254 35.62 36.48 46.09
CA GLU A 254 34.72 37.19 45.17
C GLU A 254 34.93 36.77 43.71
N PHE A 255 36.15 36.42 43.32
CA PHE A 255 36.43 35.87 41.99
C PHE A 255 35.72 34.53 41.78
N LEU A 256 35.86 33.59 42.72
CA LEU A 256 35.22 32.27 42.68
C LEU A 256 33.70 32.37 42.68
N LYS A 257 33.14 33.28 43.46
CA LYS A 257 31.70 33.57 43.45
C LYS A 257 31.23 34.07 42.08
N ASN A 258 32.03 34.88 41.39
CA ASN A 258 31.70 35.37 40.05
C ASN A 258 31.86 34.29 38.98
N ILE A 259 32.83 33.37 39.11
CA ILE A 259 32.95 32.16 38.29
C ILE A 259 31.68 31.32 38.42
N LEU A 260 31.24 30.99 39.64
CA LEU A 260 30.04 30.19 39.85
C LEU A 260 28.78 30.85 39.25
N LYS A 261 28.59 32.16 39.46
CA LYS A 261 27.49 32.92 38.83
C LYS A 261 27.54 32.84 37.30
N ALA A 262 28.73 32.95 36.70
CA ALA A 262 28.89 32.89 35.25
C ALA A 262 28.51 31.51 34.71
N ILE A 263 28.92 30.43 35.38
CA ILE A 263 28.55 29.05 35.04
C ILE A 263 27.02 28.88 35.09
N VAL A 264 26.41 29.27 36.21
CA VAL A 264 24.96 29.17 36.40
C VAL A 264 24.20 29.96 35.31
N ASN A 265 24.66 31.17 34.99
CA ASN A 265 24.06 31.99 33.94
C ASN A 265 24.21 31.36 32.55
N ALA A 266 25.33 30.71 32.25
CA ALA A 266 25.54 30.02 30.98
C ALA A 266 24.51 28.90 30.76
N VAL A 267 24.21 28.14 31.83
CA VAL A 267 23.19 27.06 31.80
C VAL A 267 21.77 27.63 31.61
N PHE A 268 21.38 28.65 32.38
CA PHE A 268 20.02 29.21 32.34
C PHE A 268 19.71 30.02 31.06
N TYR A 269 20.66 30.83 30.58
CA TYR A 269 20.42 31.75 29.47
C TYR A 269 20.14 31.03 28.15
N VAL A 270 20.72 29.85 27.93
CA VAL A 270 20.54 29.11 26.67
C VAL A 270 19.36 28.12 26.75
N ALA A 271 19.03 27.62 27.95
CA ALA A 271 17.79 26.86 28.19
C ALA A 271 16.54 27.69 27.80
N THR A 272 16.56 28.99 28.10
CA THR A 272 15.44 29.92 27.89
C THR A 272 15.30 30.43 26.44
N ILE A 273 16.37 30.48 25.65
CA ILE A 273 16.32 30.81 24.20
C ILE A 273 15.51 29.77 23.40
N GLY A 274 15.27 28.59 23.97
CA GLY A 274 14.42 27.56 23.39
C GLY A 274 12.92 27.74 23.55
N ASN A 275 12.47 28.64 24.44
CA ASN A 275 11.07 28.71 24.86
C ASN A 275 10.31 29.92 24.28
N VAL A 276 10.90 30.60 23.29
CA VAL A 276 10.11 31.42 22.34
C VAL A 276 9.40 30.46 21.40
N SER A 277 8.29 29.93 21.90
CA SER A 277 7.33 29.14 21.15
C SER A 277 7.06 29.81 19.81
N GLY A 278 7.47 29.18 18.72
CA GLY A 278 7.10 29.53 17.35
C GLY A 278 5.61 29.29 17.08
N PHE A 279 4.73 29.85 17.93
CA PHE A 279 3.28 29.79 17.79
C PHE A 279 2.76 30.74 16.71
N PHE A 280 3.61 31.57 16.11
CA PHE A 280 3.28 32.35 14.94
C PHE A 280 4.38 32.20 13.90
N ALA A 281 4.09 31.44 12.85
CA ALA A 281 4.80 31.56 11.59
C ALA A 281 4.70 33.03 11.12
N TYR A 282 5.84 33.71 11.04
CA TYR A 282 5.90 35.05 10.47
C TYR A 282 5.44 35.00 9.00
N SER A 283 4.30 35.62 8.71
CA SER A 283 3.98 36.02 7.33
C SER A 283 4.98 37.10 6.92
N LYS A 284 5.72 36.87 5.82
CA LYS A 284 6.62 37.88 5.23
C LYS A 284 5.88 39.19 5.00
N GLY A 285 6.28 40.23 5.75
CA GLY A 285 5.79 41.59 5.57
C GLY A 285 6.57 42.59 6.42
N SER A 286 7.63 43.16 5.83
CA SER A 286 8.18 44.51 6.07
C SER A 286 8.32 45.03 7.51
N ALA A 287 9.55 45.23 7.97
CA ALA A 287 10.08 46.58 8.23
C ALA A 287 11.51 46.51 8.79
N ASP A 288 12.34 47.31 8.15
CA ASP A 288 13.75 47.53 8.39
C ASP A 288 13.93 48.59 9.50
N LYS A 289 15.06 48.52 10.21
CA LYS A 289 15.75 49.59 10.99
C LYS A 289 15.25 49.95 12.41
N VAL A 290 15.74 49.17 13.40
CA VAL A 290 16.26 49.62 14.73
C VAL A 290 17.18 48.49 15.32
N ALA A 291 18.19 47.95 14.63
CA ALA A 291 19.58 48.43 14.54
C ALA A 291 20.30 48.71 15.90
N VAL A 292 21.35 47.90 16.18
CA VAL A 292 22.74 48.32 16.54
C VAL A 292 23.41 47.84 17.86
N ILE A 293 22.82 47.12 18.83
CA ILE A 293 23.64 46.58 19.96
C ILE A 293 23.45 45.07 20.26
N ASN A 294 22.44 44.42 19.69
CA ASN A 294 22.14 43.00 19.92
C ASN A 294 22.65 42.06 18.81
N GLU A 295 23.53 42.57 17.93
CA GLU A 295 23.78 42.04 16.58
C GLU A 295 24.77 40.85 16.49
N GLU A 296 25.52 40.49 17.54
CA GLU A 296 26.44 39.34 17.47
C GLU A 296 25.82 37.96 17.78
N LEU A 297 24.56 37.91 18.20
CA LEU A 297 23.89 36.65 18.57
C LEU A 297 22.69 36.28 17.68
N GLN A 298 22.36 37.07 16.66
CA GLN A 298 21.29 36.76 15.70
C GLN A 298 21.78 36.05 14.42
N ASP A 299 23.08 35.97 14.17
CA ASP A 299 23.64 35.33 12.96
C ASP A 299 23.66 33.79 12.98
N LEU A 300 22.96 33.17 13.94
CA LEU A 300 22.64 31.73 13.90
C LEU A 300 21.18 31.46 13.48
N ASP A 301 20.49 32.42 12.86
CA ASP A 301 19.24 32.17 12.16
C ASP A 301 19.50 31.38 10.86
N VAL A 302 19.16 30.09 10.89
CA VAL A 302 19.44 29.09 9.85
C VAL A 302 18.39 29.10 8.73
N SER A 303 17.65 30.20 8.54
CA SER A 303 16.59 30.30 7.52
C SER A 303 17.02 31.01 6.22
N LYS A 304 18.23 30.71 5.71
CA LYS A 304 18.61 31.06 4.33
C LYS A 304 19.02 29.81 3.55
N PRO A 305 18.20 29.33 2.59
CA PRO A 305 18.70 28.41 1.58
C PRO A 305 19.62 29.18 0.62
N SER A 306 20.90 28.85 0.59
CA SER A 306 21.80 29.27 -0.48
C SER A 306 21.47 28.48 -1.74
N PHE A 307 20.87 29.14 -2.73
CA PHE A 307 20.87 28.63 -4.10
C PHE A 307 22.22 29.00 -4.73
N ASN A 308 22.96 27.97 -5.14
CA ASN A 308 23.86 28.01 -6.30
C ASN A 308 23.39 26.92 -7.25
#